data_AF-A0A382BKU1-F1
#
_entry.id   AF-A0A382BKU1-F1
#
_cell.length_a   1.000
_cell.length_b   1.000
_cell.length_c   1.000
_cell.angle_alpha   90.00
_cell.angle_beta   90.00
_cell.angle_gamma   90.00
#
_symmetry.space_group_name_H-M   'P 1'
#
loop_
_entity.id
_entity.type
_entity.pdbx_description
1 polymer ?
#
loop_
_entity_poly.entity_id
_entity_poly.type
_entity_poly.pdbx_seq_one_letter_code
_entity_poly.pdbx_strand_id
1 'polypeptide(L)'
;WACPKNHATSHIALDALWSRAEEARVPILFHVGAADRVLPAAHANNGLPPVADFHGGEENFRSISYMAISQGPVQALSMLILDGVLDRFSTLKFGVIELGAVWLPGFMRQLDSAFEAFAKHEDRLQKLSLRPSEFVTRQVRITPYPTEPTGWIISQTSADICMFSTDYPHLEGGRNPLGRFDKSTAELVESDRDRFFRANFEDLMGSAFEGAQT
;
A
#
# COMPACT_ATOMS: atom_id res chain seq x y z
N TRP A 1 11.00 6.37 3.84
CA TRP A 1 11.05 7.05 2.53
C TRP A 1 11.26 6.01 1.45
N ALA A 2 10.29 5.83 0.55
CA ALA A 2 10.28 4.79 -0.49
C ALA A 2 10.86 5.27 -1.84
N CYS A 3 11.46 6.47 -1.88
CA CYS A 3 11.98 7.07 -3.11
C CYS A 3 13.52 6.98 -3.13
N PRO A 4 14.13 6.62 -4.27
CA PRO A 4 15.58 6.72 -4.47
C PRO A 4 16.09 8.14 -4.23
N LYS A 5 17.34 8.26 -3.74
CA LYS A 5 17.91 9.54 -3.28
C LYS A 5 17.93 10.63 -4.36
N ASN A 6 18.16 10.25 -5.61
CA ASN A 6 18.48 11.19 -6.70
C ASN A 6 17.53 11.13 -7.89
N HIS A 7 16.48 10.29 -7.84
CA HIS A 7 15.50 10.17 -8.92
C HIS A 7 14.18 9.62 -8.40
N ALA A 8 13.10 9.88 -9.15
CA ALA A 8 11.77 9.37 -8.85
C ALA A 8 11.73 7.82 -8.82
N THR A 9 10.76 7.27 -8.08
CA THR A 9 10.46 5.83 -8.10
C THR A 9 10.00 5.36 -9.49
N SER A 10 9.50 6.26 -10.34
CA SER A 10 9.09 6.00 -11.72
C SER A 10 10.20 6.22 -12.77
N HIS A 11 11.42 6.57 -12.35
CA HIS A 11 12.49 6.91 -13.28
C HIS A 11 12.83 5.73 -14.21
N ILE A 12 12.95 5.99 -15.52
CA ILE A 12 13.14 4.96 -16.57
C ILE A 12 14.39 4.08 -16.37
N ALA A 13 15.41 4.55 -15.65
CA ALA A 13 16.57 3.72 -15.30
C ALA A 13 16.20 2.51 -14.42
N LEU A 14 15.01 2.52 -13.80
CA LEU A 14 14.46 1.40 -13.03
C LEU A 14 13.63 0.45 -13.89
N ASP A 15 13.35 0.74 -15.17
CA ASP A 15 12.55 -0.15 -16.03
C ASP A 15 13.18 -1.54 -16.16
N ALA A 16 14.51 -1.65 -16.13
CA ALA A 16 15.20 -2.95 -16.10
C ALA A 16 14.92 -3.73 -14.81
N LEU A 17 14.76 -3.06 -13.67
CA LEU A 17 14.37 -3.69 -12.40
C LEU A 17 12.92 -4.19 -12.49
N TRP A 18 12.00 -3.35 -12.97
CA TRP A 18 10.58 -3.68 -13.10
C TRP A 18 10.36 -4.84 -14.07
N SER A 19 11.02 -4.81 -15.22
CA SER A 19 11.00 -5.89 -16.21
C SER A 19 11.47 -7.22 -15.60
N ARG A 20 12.57 -7.22 -14.84
CA ARG A 20 13.07 -8.44 -14.19
C ARG A 20 12.12 -8.97 -13.11
N ALA A 21 11.54 -8.08 -12.31
CA ALA A 21 10.57 -8.46 -11.29
C ALA A 21 9.30 -9.04 -11.94
N GLU A 22 8.83 -8.44 -13.03
CA GLU A 22 7.68 -8.92 -13.80
C GLU A 22 7.94 -10.28 -14.45
N GLU A 23 9.07 -10.44 -15.15
CA GLU A 23 9.50 -11.71 -15.76
C GLU A 23 9.58 -12.83 -14.72
N ALA A 24 10.11 -12.52 -13.54
CA ALA A 24 10.25 -13.46 -12.44
C ALA A 24 8.96 -13.67 -11.64
N ARG A 25 7.91 -12.88 -11.91
CA ARG A 25 6.66 -12.84 -11.13
C ARG A 25 6.90 -12.60 -9.64
N VAL A 26 7.85 -11.73 -9.32
CA VAL A 26 8.20 -11.33 -7.95
C VAL A 26 7.59 -9.96 -7.67
N PRO A 27 6.77 -9.81 -6.61
CA PRO A 27 6.16 -8.53 -6.29
C PRO A 27 7.18 -7.53 -5.73
N ILE A 28 6.90 -6.24 -5.90
CA ILE A 28 7.65 -5.15 -5.27
C ILE A 28 6.90 -4.71 -4.00
N LEU A 29 7.56 -4.75 -2.85
CA LEU A 29 6.93 -4.43 -1.57
C LEU A 29 7.42 -3.09 -1.02
N PHE A 30 6.47 -2.24 -0.65
CA PHE A 30 6.69 -1.09 0.23
C PHE A 30 6.34 -1.51 1.65
N HIS A 31 7.33 -1.51 2.52
CA HIS A 31 7.17 -1.77 3.94
C HIS A 31 7.48 -0.52 4.74
N VAL A 32 6.86 -0.37 5.91
CA VAL A 32 7.26 0.69 6.84
C VAL A 32 8.75 0.56 7.15
N GLY A 33 9.43 1.69 7.21
CA GLY A 33 10.81 1.79 7.64
C GLY A 33 10.89 2.63 8.91
N ALA A 34 12.02 3.29 9.14
CA ALA A 34 12.19 4.11 10.33
C ALA A 34 11.16 5.26 10.40
N ALA A 35 10.27 5.19 11.41
CA ALA A 35 9.15 6.11 11.60
C ALA A 35 9.60 7.58 11.80
N ASP A 36 10.80 7.78 12.34
CA ASP A 36 11.46 9.08 12.51
C ASP A 36 11.76 9.81 11.19
N ARG A 37 11.80 9.08 10.07
CA ARG A 37 12.02 9.64 8.72
C ARG A 37 10.74 9.97 7.98
N VAL A 38 9.58 9.70 8.59
CA VAL A 38 8.28 9.95 7.96
C VAL A 38 7.87 11.42 8.15
N LEU A 39 8.34 12.06 9.22
CA LEU A 39 8.04 13.45 9.54
C LEU A 39 9.31 14.28 9.68
N PRO A 40 9.29 15.59 9.35
CA PRO A 40 10.37 16.50 9.69
C PRO A 40 10.65 16.49 11.20
N ALA A 41 11.92 16.40 11.59
CA ALA A 41 12.32 16.38 13.00
C ALA A 41 11.81 17.60 13.80
N ALA A 42 11.65 18.75 13.13
CA ALA A 42 11.09 19.95 13.73
C ALA A 42 9.66 19.76 14.27
N HIS A 43 8.87 18.83 13.72
CA HIS A 43 7.50 18.56 14.20
C HIS A 43 7.46 17.95 15.61
N ALA A 44 8.57 17.36 16.09
CA ALA A 44 8.68 16.89 17.47
C ALA A 44 8.82 18.05 18.48
N ASN A 45 9.24 19.25 18.03
CA ASN A 45 9.37 20.43 18.88
C ASN A 45 8.04 21.19 18.96
N ASN A 46 7.11 20.65 19.76
CA ASN A 46 5.80 21.25 20.00
C ASN A 46 5.66 21.87 21.42
N GLY A 47 6.73 21.90 22.21
CA GLY A 47 6.74 22.43 23.57
C GLY A 47 6.09 21.53 24.64
N LEU A 48 5.70 20.30 24.29
CA LEU A 48 5.15 19.30 25.22
C LEU A 48 6.22 18.31 25.70
N PRO A 49 5.98 17.59 26.82
CA PRO A 49 6.86 16.50 27.24
C PRO A 49 7.01 15.44 26.14
N PRO A 50 8.18 14.76 26.05
CA PRO A 50 8.37 13.68 25.10
C PRO A 50 7.40 12.55 25.39
N VAL A 51 6.80 12.00 24.33
CA VAL A 51 5.91 10.85 24.39
C VAL A 51 6.75 9.59 24.18
N ALA A 52 6.59 8.60 25.07
CA ALA A 52 7.21 7.29 24.86
C ALA A 52 6.65 6.65 23.57
N ASP A 53 7.47 5.88 22.88
CA ASP A 53 7.02 5.14 21.71
C ASP A 53 6.16 3.92 22.10
N PHE A 54 5.57 3.28 21.08
CA PHE A 54 4.67 2.16 21.27
C PHE A 54 5.38 0.89 21.80
N HIS A 55 6.70 0.78 21.61
CA HIS A 55 7.52 -0.39 21.99
C HIS A 55 8.38 -0.20 23.25
N GLY A 56 8.43 0.99 23.85
CA GLY A 56 9.28 1.25 25.02
C GLY A 56 10.75 1.57 24.71
N GLY A 57 11.09 1.96 23.47
CA GLY A 57 12.34 2.67 23.15
C GLY A 57 13.05 2.30 21.84
N GLU A 58 12.65 1.22 21.15
CA GLU A 58 13.42 0.69 20.00
C GLU A 58 12.86 1.11 18.63
N GLU A 59 11.54 1.23 18.49
CA GLU A 59 10.88 1.73 17.29
C GLU A 59 9.96 2.91 17.66
N ASN A 60 10.31 4.11 17.19
CA ASN A 60 9.60 5.37 17.49
C ASN A 60 8.25 5.49 16.74
N PHE A 61 7.44 4.44 16.74
CA PHE A 61 6.09 4.46 16.20
C PHE A 61 5.13 5.08 17.22
N ARG A 62 4.39 6.12 16.81
CA ARG A 62 3.50 6.92 17.65
C ARG A 62 2.26 7.29 16.85
N SER A 63 1.19 7.72 17.53
CA SER A 63 -0.05 8.17 16.88
C SER A 63 0.17 9.23 15.79
N ILE A 64 1.11 10.16 15.99
CA ILE A 64 1.45 11.18 15.00
C ILE A 64 2.19 10.56 13.79
N SER A 65 3.12 9.63 14.03
CA SER A 65 3.82 8.92 12.97
C SER A 65 2.86 8.07 12.13
N TYR A 66 1.91 7.40 12.78
CA TYR A 66 0.83 6.62 12.14
C TYR A 66 0.05 7.46 11.12
N MET A 67 -0.21 8.74 11.41
CA MET A 67 -0.90 9.62 10.46
C MET A 67 -0.10 9.92 9.18
N ALA A 68 1.21 9.69 9.20
CA ALA A 68 2.12 10.08 8.13
C ALA A 68 2.71 8.90 7.36
N ILE A 69 2.66 7.67 7.88
CA ILE A 69 3.31 6.50 7.25
C ILE A 69 2.81 6.23 5.84
N SER A 70 1.53 6.50 5.57
CA SER A 70 0.91 6.34 4.25
C SER A 70 1.44 7.33 3.19
N GLN A 71 2.10 8.43 3.59
CA GLN A 71 2.57 9.44 2.63
C GLN A 71 3.63 8.89 1.67
N GLY A 72 4.49 7.99 2.15
CA GLY A 72 5.49 7.29 1.34
C GLY A 72 4.88 6.48 0.19
N PRO A 73 4.03 5.48 0.46
CA PRO A 73 3.39 4.69 -0.59
C PRO A 73 2.46 5.53 -1.47
N VAL A 74 1.73 6.52 -0.92
CA VAL A 74 0.89 7.42 -1.74
C VAL A 74 1.73 8.14 -2.81
N GLN A 75 2.86 8.73 -2.42
CA GLN A 75 3.75 9.40 -3.38
C GLN A 75 4.35 8.42 -4.39
N ALA A 76 4.84 7.27 -3.93
CA ALA A 76 5.45 6.27 -4.79
C ALA A 76 4.44 5.73 -5.83
N LEU A 77 3.25 5.32 -5.40
CA LEU A 77 2.20 4.82 -6.28
C LEU A 77 1.69 5.90 -7.24
N SER A 78 1.58 7.16 -6.80
CA SER A 78 1.20 8.26 -7.70
C SER A 78 2.17 8.39 -8.87
N MET A 79 3.48 8.39 -8.59
CA MET A 79 4.50 8.46 -9.64
C MET A 79 4.46 7.22 -10.53
N LEU A 80 4.42 6.01 -9.95
CA LEU A 80 4.40 4.76 -10.70
C LEU A 80 3.18 4.64 -11.63
N ILE A 81 2.00 5.09 -11.18
CA ILE A 81 0.76 5.03 -11.96
C ILE A 81 0.75 6.13 -13.03
N LEU A 82 0.93 7.39 -12.63
CA LEU A 82 0.74 8.53 -13.52
C LEU A 82 1.88 8.65 -14.56
N ASP A 83 3.06 8.10 -14.30
CA ASP A 83 4.15 7.99 -15.28
C ASP A 83 4.10 6.68 -16.08
N GLY A 84 3.03 5.90 -15.92
CA GLY A 84 2.71 4.73 -16.74
C GLY A 84 3.58 3.49 -16.47
N VAL A 85 4.26 3.40 -15.33
CA VAL A 85 5.05 2.20 -14.98
C VAL A 85 4.13 0.99 -14.83
N LEU A 86 3.02 1.13 -14.11
CA LEU A 86 2.04 0.04 -13.95
C LEU A 86 1.40 -0.35 -15.29
N ASP A 87 1.37 0.55 -16.25
CA ASP A 87 0.85 0.27 -17.59
C ASP A 87 1.87 -0.51 -18.44
N ARG A 88 3.14 -0.08 -18.44
CA ARG A 88 4.23 -0.78 -19.15
C ARG A 88 4.49 -2.18 -18.61
N PHE A 89 4.39 -2.37 -17.30
CA PHE A 89 4.62 -3.63 -16.59
C PHE A 89 3.29 -4.13 -16.01
N SER A 90 2.35 -4.45 -16.90
CA SER A 90 0.93 -4.69 -16.59
C SER A 90 0.64 -5.88 -15.67
N THR A 91 1.57 -6.82 -15.53
CA THR A 91 1.44 -8.01 -14.69
C THR A 91 2.25 -7.93 -13.40
N LEU A 92 3.14 -6.93 -13.27
CA LEU A 92 3.90 -6.71 -12.03
C LEU A 92 2.96 -6.30 -10.89
N LYS A 93 3.13 -6.93 -9.73
CA LYS A 93 2.35 -6.65 -8.51
C LYS A 93 3.14 -5.82 -7.51
N PHE A 94 2.43 -4.98 -6.76
CA PHE A 94 2.96 -4.13 -5.71
C PHE A 94 2.24 -4.40 -4.39
N GLY A 95 3.00 -4.58 -3.32
CA GLY A 95 2.47 -4.71 -1.96
C GLY A 95 2.74 -3.45 -1.14
N VAL A 96 1.76 -3.01 -0.35
CA VAL A 96 1.91 -1.97 0.67
C VAL A 96 1.63 -2.61 2.02
N ILE A 97 2.70 -2.86 2.78
CA ILE A 97 2.70 -3.72 3.96
C ILE A 97 3.00 -2.87 5.18
N GLU A 98 2.19 -3.00 6.23
CA GLU A 98 2.36 -2.31 7.52
C GLU A 98 2.25 -0.77 7.41
N LEU A 99 1.43 -0.29 6.47
CA LEU A 99 1.29 1.15 6.16
C LEU A 99 -0.18 1.63 6.19
N GLY A 100 -1.07 0.77 6.71
CA GLY A 100 -2.52 1.00 6.78
C GLY A 100 -3.20 1.08 5.42
N ALA A 101 -4.52 1.09 5.43
CA ALA A 101 -5.34 1.16 4.22
C ALA A 101 -6.45 2.21 4.29
N VAL A 102 -6.67 2.90 5.41
CA VAL A 102 -7.78 3.87 5.54
C VAL A 102 -7.70 5.04 4.55
N TRP A 103 -6.50 5.35 4.06
CA TRP A 103 -6.23 6.37 3.04
C TRP A 103 -6.62 5.94 1.62
N LEU A 104 -6.74 4.63 1.37
CA LEU A 104 -6.92 4.06 0.03
C LEU A 104 -8.16 4.59 -0.72
N PRO A 105 -9.38 4.66 -0.11
CA PRO A 105 -10.55 5.16 -0.83
C PRO A 105 -10.37 6.61 -1.30
N GLY A 106 -9.83 7.47 -0.44
CA GLY A 106 -9.53 8.86 -0.77
C GLY A 106 -8.47 8.98 -1.85
N PHE A 107 -7.41 8.17 -1.77
CA PHE A 107 -6.33 8.14 -2.76
C PHE A 107 -6.81 7.72 -4.15
N MET A 108 -7.62 6.66 -4.27
CA MET A 108 -8.17 6.24 -5.57
C MET A 108 -9.02 7.35 -6.21
N ARG A 109 -9.84 8.04 -5.41
CA ARG A 109 -10.61 9.21 -5.90
C ARG A 109 -9.71 10.38 -6.28
N GLN A 110 -8.64 10.61 -5.53
CA GLN A 110 -7.68 11.67 -5.81
C GLN A 110 -6.91 11.42 -7.11
N LEU A 111 -6.50 10.18 -7.37
CA LEU A 111 -5.85 9.76 -8.61
C LEU A 111 -6.74 10.03 -9.83
N ASP A 112 -8.00 9.61 -9.77
CA ASP A 112 -8.95 9.83 -10.87
C ASP A 112 -9.27 11.33 -11.04
N SER A 113 -9.39 12.08 -9.95
CA SER A 113 -9.61 13.53 -10.01
C SER A 113 -8.42 14.26 -10.66
N ALA A 114 -7.19 13.84 -10.34
CA ALA A 114 -5.99 14.37 -10.98
C ALA A 114 -5.97 14.04 -12.48
N PHE A 115 -6.34 12.81 -12.85
CA PHE A 115 -6.47 12.43 -14.26
C PHE A 115 -7.47 13.32 -14.99
N GLU A 116 -8.68 13.49 -14.46
CA GLU A 116 -9.71 14.34 -15.07
C GLU A 116 -9.26 15.80 -15.22
N ALA A 117 -8.55 16.33 -14.22
CA ALA A 117 -8.07 17.71 -14.21
C ALA A 117 -6.93 17.94 -15.22
N PHE A 118 -6.01 16.99 -15.38
CA PHE A 118 -4.73 17.23 -16.08
C PHE A 118 -4.59 16.45 -17.41
N ALA A 119 -5.38 15.40 -17.67
CA ALA A 119 -5.19 14.55 -18.85
C ALA A 119 -5.25 15.30 -20.19
N LYS A 120 -6.03 16.38 -20.30
CA LYS A 120 -6.08 17.19 -21.54
C LYS A 120 -4.76 17.89 -21.87
N HIS A 121 -3.88 18.06 -20.88
CA HIS A 121 -2.63 18.82 -21.00
C HIS A 121 -1.37 17.98 -20.82
N GLU A 122 -1.52 16.68 -20.54
CA GLU A 122 -0.39 15.78 -20.28
C GLU A 122 -0.47 14.52 -21.15
N ASP A 123 0.35 14.47 -22.20
CA ASP A 123 0.42 13.34 -23.14
C ASP A 123 0.65 11.98 -22.44
N ARG A 124 1.40 11.98 -21.32
CA ARG A 124 1.65 10.76 -20.54
C ARG A 124 0.36 10.17 -19.95
N LEU A 125 -0.58 11.02 -19.52
CA LEU A 125 -1.86 10.58 -18.97
C LEU A 125 -2.78 10.09 -20.08
N GLN A 126 -2.79 10.77 -21.24
CA GLN A 126 -3.58 10.34 -22.40
C GLN A 126 -3.17 8.97 -22.95
N LYS A 127 -1.93 8.54 -22.68
CA LYS A 127 -1.40 7.24 -23.09
C LYS A 127 -1.74 6.11 -22.13
N LEU A 128 -2.30 6.40 -20.94
CA LEU A 128 -2.70 5.36 -20.00
C LEU A 128 -3.85 4.52 -20.57
N SER A 129 -3.72 3.20 -20.47
CA SER A 129 -4.71 2.25 -20.96
C SER A 129 -5.95 2.12 -20.05
N LEU A 130 -5.84 2.55 -18.79
CA LEU A 130 -6.89 2.49 -17.77
C LEU A 130 -6.99 3.81 -17.02
N ARG A 131 -8.07 4.01 -16.26
CA ARG A 131 -8.10 5.05 -15.23
C ARG A 131 -7.07 4.76 -14.15
N PRO A 132 -6.44 5.79 -13.54
CA PRO A 132 -5.48 5.58 -12.46
C PRO A 132 -5.94 4.67 -11.32
N SER A 133 -7.19 4.78 -10.86
CA SER A 133 -7.72 3.90 -9.81
C SER A 133 -7.83 2.43 -10.24
N GLU A 134 -8.02 2.14 -11.52
CA GLU A 134 -8.11 0.76 -12.04
C GLU A 134 -6.75 0.06 -12.01
N PHE A 135 -5.63 0.79 -12.19
CA PHE A 135 -4.29 0.24 -11.96
C PHE A 135 -4.08 -0.19 -10.51
N VAL A 136 -4.64 0.54 -9.54
CA VAL A 136 -4.58 0.17 -8.11
C VAL A 136 -5.27 -1.17 -7.90
N THR A 137 -6.52 -1.33 -8.39
CA THR A 137 -7.26 -2.59 -8.30
C THR A 137 -6.51 -3.76 -8.97
N ARG A 138 -5.93 -3.51 -10.16
CA ARG A 138 -5.23 -4.54 -10.95
C ARG A 138 -3.96 -5.05 -10.28
N GLN A 139 -3.14 -4.15 -9.72
CA GLN A 139 -1.74 -4.45 -9.40
C GLN A 139 -1.32 -4.20 -7.95
N VAL A 140 -2.14 -3.56 -7.12
CA VAL A 140 -1.75 -3.19 -5.75
C VAL A 140 -2.50 -4.03 -4.72
N ARG A 141 -1.76 -4.51 -3.71
CA ARG A 141 -2.30 -5.22 -2.55
C ARG A 141 -1.84 -4.53 -1.27
N ILE A 142 -2.74 -4.34 -0.31
CA ILE A 142 -2.48 -3.51 0.88
C ILE A 142 -2.88 -4.25 2.15
N THR A 143 -2.04 -4.18 3.19
CA THR A 143 -2.42 -4.67 4.51
C THR A 143 -3.00 -3.53 5.39
N PRO A 144 -4.26 -3.62 5.81
CA PRO A 144 -4.83 -2.71 6.80
C PRO A 144 -4.29 -3.01 8.20
N TYR A 145 -4.41 -2.05 9.12
CA TYR A 145 -4.21 -2.33 10.54
C TYR A 145 -5.48 -2.95 11.17
N PRO A 146 -5.36 -3.78 12.22
CA PRO A 146 -6.52 -4.36 12.92
C PRO A 146 -7.46 -3.34 13.57
N THR A 147 -7.02 -2.08 13.70
CA THR A 147 -7.82 -0.95 14.21
C THR A 147 -8.59 -0.20 13.13
N GLU A 148 -8.29 -0.45 11.85
CA GLU A 148 -8.95 0.23 10.73
C GLU A 148 -10.29 -0.45 10.36
N PRO A 149 -11.25 0.32 9.83
CA PRO A 149 -12.55 -0.20 9.42
C PRO A 149 -12.44 -0.95 8.09
N THR A 150 -11.78 -2.11 8.09
CA THR A 150 -11.39 -2.88 6.90
C THR A 150 -12.56 -3.22 5.98
N GLY A 151 -13.69 -3.68 6.51
CA GLY A 151 -14.88 -3.97 5.70
C GLY A 151 -15.42 -2.73 4.98
N TRP A 152 -15.39 -1.57 5.64
CA TRP A 152 -15.76 -0.30 5.00
C TRP A 152 -14.76 0.07 3.90
N ILE A 153 -13.44 -0.04 4.15
CA ILE A 153 -12.40 0.25 3.16
C ILE A 153 -12.63 -0.59 1.89
N ILE A 154 -12.85 -1.90 2.04
CA ILE A 154 -13.14 -2.82 0.94
C ILE A 154 -14.41 -2.38 0.19
N SER A 155 -15.49 -2.03 0.91
CA SER A 155 -16.75 -1.57 0.29
C SER A 155 -16.61 -0.28 -0.54
N GLN A 156 -15.64 0.58 -0.21
CA GLN A 156 -15.42 1.86 -0.87
C GLN A 156 -14.39 1.78 -2.00
N THR A 157 -13.74 0.64 -2.18
CA THR A 157 -12.63 0.45 -3.11
C THR A 157 -12.88 -0.78 -3.98
N SER A 158 -12.27 -1.92 -3.65
CA SER A 158 -12.49 -3.22 -4.28
C SER A 158 -12.13 -4.34 -3.31
N ALA A 159 -12.83 -5.48 -3.42
CA ALA A 159 -12.49 -6.72 -2.72
C ALA A 159 -11.15 -7.32 -3.18
N ASP A 160 -10.58 -6.85 -4.29
CA ASP A 160 -9.32 -7.35 -4.84
C ASP A 160 -8.07 -6.69 -4.22
N ILE A 161 -8.20 -5.70 -3.34
CA ILE A 161 -7.03 -4.89 -2.91
C ILE A 161 -6.53 -5.27 -1.51
N CYS A 162 -7.40 -5.23 -0.50
CA CYS A 162 -6.98 -5.44 0.88
C CYS A 162 -6.68 -6.91 1.14
N MET A 163 -5.60 -7.19 1.88
CA MET A 163 -5.23 -8.56 2.28
C MET A 163 -4.89 -8.62 3.76
N PHE A 164 -5.17 -9.77 4.37
CA PHE A 164 -4.90 -10.03 5.77
C PHE A 164 -3.40 -10.10 6.08
N SER A 165 -3.00 -9.53 7.21
CA SER A 165 -1.68 -9.74 7.82
C SER A 165 -1.79 -9.72 9.34
N THR A 166 -0.95 -10.50 10.01
CA THR A 166 -0.85 -10.48 11.47
C THR A 166 0.14 -9.46 12.01
N ASP A 167 1.14 -9.10 11.18
CA ASP A 167 2.29 -8.29 11.60
C ASP A 167 3.06 -8.93 12.78
N TYR A 168 3.05 -10.26 12.89
CA TYR A 168 3.77 -10.95 13.96
C TYR A 168 5.29 -10.79 13.80
N PRO A 169 6.06 -10.50 14.87
CA PRO A 169 5.65 -10.46 16.28
C PRO A 169 5.35 -9.06 16.85
N HIS A 170 5.15 -8.06 15.98
CA HIS A 170 5.00 -6.67 16.37
C HIS A 170 3.74 -6.42 17.23
N LEU A 171 3.82 -5.40 18.09
CA LEU A 171 2.72 -5.05 19.01
C LEU A 171 1.54 -4.42 18.27
N GLU A 172 1.81 -3.81 17.12
CA GLU A 172 0.87 -3.16 16.20
C GLU A 172 -0.18 -4.15 15.67
N GLY A 173 0.24 -5.37 15.34
CA GLY A 173 -0.64 -6.48 15.00
C GLY A 173 -1.59 -6.89 16.13
N GLY A 174 -1.25 -6.51 17.36
CA GLY A 174 -2.04 -6.77 18.56
C GLY A 174 -2.09 -8.26 18.95
N ARG A 175 -2.88 -8.56 19.98
CA ARG A 175 -2.92 -9.91 20.59
C ARG A 175 -3.85 -10.90 19.88
N ASN A 176 -4.78 -10.42 19.05
CA ASN A 176 -5.73 -11.25 18.30
C ASN A 176 -6.15 -10.54 17.00
N PRO A 177 -5.24 -10.41 16.02
CA PRO A 177 -5.54 -9.76 14.73
C PRO A 177 -6.69 -10.47 14.00
N LEU A 178 -6.70 -11.81 13.97
CA LEU A 178 -7.73 -12.60 13.30
C LEU A 178 -9.14 -12.24 13.81
N GLY A 179 -9.35 -12.27 15.12
CA GLY A 179 -10.66 -11.95 15.71
C GLY A 179 -11.09 -10.49 15.53
N ARG A 180 -10.16 -9.55 15.30
CA ARG A 180 -10.49 -8.16 14.96
C ARG A 180 -10.91 -8.03 13.50
N PHE A 181 -10.17 -8.63 12.59
CA PHE A 181 -10.51 -8.60 11.17
C PHE A 181 -11.79 -9.38 10.86
N ASP A 182 -12.05 -10.51 11.53
CA ASP A 182 -13.33 -11.22 11.42
C ASP A 182 -14.51 -10.30 11.74
N LYS A 183 -14.44 -9.56 12.84
CA LYS A 183 -15.48 -8.57 13.19
C LYS A 183 -15.58 -7.45 12.17
N SER A 184 -14.44 -6.92 11.72
CA SER A 184 -14.44 -5.79 10.78
C SER A 184 -14.93 -6.17 9.37
N THR A 185 -14.88 -7.45 9.02
CA THR A 185 -15.26 -7.98 7.70
C THR A 185 -16.56 -8.78 7.74
N ALA A 186 -17.28 -8.78 8.87
CA ALA A 186 -18.43 -9.66 9.10
C ALA A 186 -19.58 -9.44 8.09
N GLU A 187 -19.74 -8.21 7.60
CA GLU A 187 -20.78 -7.83 6.63
C GLU A 187 -20.38 -8.07 5.17
N LEU A 188 -19.14 -8.49 4.89
CA LEU A 188 -18.70 -8.83 3.54
C LEU A 188 -19.27 -10.18 3.13
N VAL A 189 -19.58 -10.32 1.84
CA VAL A 189 -19.94 -11.61 1.26
C VAL A 189 -18.77 -12.58 1.35
N GLU A 190 -19.06 -13.88 1.37
CA GLU A 190 -18.06 -14.93 1.58
C GLU A 190 -16.90 -14.86 0.58
N SER A 191 -17.18 -14.56 -0.69
CA SER A 191 -16.15 -14.39 -1.72
C SER A 191 -15.18 -13.26 -1.42
N ASP A 192 -15.66 -12.16 -0.84
CA ASP A 192 -14.84 -10.99 -0.54
C ASP A 192 -14.01 -11.22 0.73
N ARG A 193 -14.55 -11.99 1.67
CA ARG A 193 -13.80 -12.47 2.85
C ARG A 193 -12.70 -13.44 2.42
N ASP A 194 -12.97 -14.38 1.52
CA ASP A 194 -11.94 -15.28 0.99
C ASP A 194 -10.82 -14.52 0.26
N ARG A 195 -11.18 -13.49 -0.51
CA ARG A 195 -10.19 -12.58 -1.11
C ARG A 195 -9.32 -11.91 -0.06
N PHE A 196 -9.92 -11.31 0.96
CA PHE A 196 -9.19 -10.64 2.02
C PHE A 196 -8.28 -11.59 2.82
N PHE A 197 -8.79 -12.76 3.24
CA PHE A 197 -8.03 -13.68 4.09
C PHE A 197 -7.04 -14.56 3.33
N ARG A 198 -7.18 -14.70 2.01
CA ARG A 198 -6.40 -15.67 1.22
C ARG A 198 -6.10 -15.20 -0.20
N ALA A 199 -7.11 -15.07 -1.06
CA ALA A 199 -6.88 -15.02 -2.51
C ALA A 199 -6.06 -13.79 -2.96
N ASN A 200 -6.17 -12.65 -2.26
CA ASN A 200 -5.40 -11.46 -2.58
C ASN A 200 -3.91 -11.61 -2.24
N PHE A 201 -3.57 -12.39 -1.20
CA PHE A 201 -2.18 -12.75 -0.89
C PHE A 201 -1.62 -13.71 -1.94
N GLU A 202 -2.39 -14.71 -2.34
CA GLU A 202 -2.01 -15.64 -3.41
C GLU A 202 -1.75 -14.89 -4.73
N ASP A 203 -2.63 -13.96 -5.09
CA ASP A 203 -2.46 -13.11 -6.28
C ASP A 203 -1.24 -12.18 -6.20
N LEU A 204 -0.89 -11.66 -5.01
CA LEU A 204 0.34 -10.88 -4.81
C LEU A 204 1.60 -11.73 -5.05
N MET A 205 1.62 -12.93 -4.48
CA MET A 205 2.79 -13.80 -4.48
C MET A 205 2.96 -14.57 -5.78
N GLY A 206 1.89 -14.75 -6.57
CA GLY A 206 1.92 -15.42 -7.86
C GLY A 206 2.56 -16.81 -7.78
N SER A 207 3.54 -17.08 -8.65
CA SER A 207 4.23 -18.38 -8.72
C SER A 207 5.04 -18.73 -7.47
N ALA A 208 5.36 -17.77 -6.60
CA ALA A 208 6.02 -18.06 -5.33
C ALA A 208 5.12 -18.88 -4.39
N PHE A 209 3.79 -18.87 -4.61
CA PHE A 209 2.83 -19.68 -3.87
C PHE A 209 2.65 -21.07 -4.50
N GLU A 210 2.71 -21.17 -5.83
CA GLU A 210 2.55 -22.44 -6.57
C GLU A 210 3.68 -23.45 -6.29
N GLY A 211 4.92 -22.96 -6.13
CA GLY A 211 6.08 -23.82 -5.81
C GLY A 211 6.14 -24.34 -4.37
N ALA A 212 5.28 -23.85 -3.47
CA ALA A 212 5.22 -24.28 -2.07
C ALA A 212 4.20 -25.40 -1.82
N GLN A 213 3.43 -25.81 -2.84
CA GLN A 213 2.41 -26.86 -2.76
C GLN A 213 2.91 -28.24 -3.25
N THR A 214 4.19 -28.37 -3.60
CA THR A 214 4.85 -29.64 -3.96
C THR A 214 5.83 -30.07 -2.88
#